data_AF-A0A1B9IWF9-F1
#
_entry.id   AF-A0A1B9IWF9-F1
#
_cell.length_a   1.000
_cell.length_b   1.000
_cell.length_c   1.000
_cell.angle_alpha   90.00
_cell.angle_beta   90.00
_cell.angle_gamma   90.00
#
_symmetry.space_group_name_H-M   'P 1'
#
loop_
_entity.id
_entity.type
_entity.pdbx_description
1 polymer ?
#
loop_
_entity_poly.entity_id
_entity_poly.type
_entity_poly.pdbx_seq_one_letter_code
_entity_poly.pdbx_strand_id
1 'polypeptide(L)'
;MAQPQFFETITKSFTEVTITEAGVDTAEFLEAAENLVKIFGLFGNPAFVVVQNDLTGNIAKVRAYLAHNPESGKTLESLLAAEKASIPKAKDRVATDALMWLLRGLKFTSLGLKINLDNPNEELSESFTKGYEGSLKKYHGMMVRPVFYLAMKACPYRATFYPKLGEPQSEVLPKLQAWLKALQDIVAKEEGVFKAGGYGEI
;
A
#
# COMPACT_ATOMS: atom_id res chain seq x y z
N MET A 1 18.18 17.02 19.29
CA MET A 1 18.43 15.78 18.52
C MET A 1 17.73 15.94 17.19
N ALA A 2 18.35 15.55 16.08
CA ALA A 2 17.66 15.52 14.78
C ALA A 2 16.45 14.58 14.88
N GLN A 3 15.32 14.93 14.25
CA GLN A 3 14.23 13.95 14.12
C GLN A 3 14.73 12.77 13.27
N PRO A 4 14.42 11.52 13.64
CA PRO A 4 14.79 10.36 12.84
C PRO A 4 14.18 10.43 11.45
N GLN A 5 14.92 9.98 10.44
CA GLN A 5 14.48 9.99 9.05
C GLN A 5 13.37 8.96 8.82
N PHE A 6 12.53 9.14 7.81
CA PHE A 6 11.40 8.24 7.56
C PHE A 6 11.84 6.76 7.51
N PHE A 7 12.88 6.44 6.74
CA PHE A 7 13.40 5.08 6.61
C PHE A 7 14.07 4.54 7.88
N GLU A 8 14.39 5.38 8.87
CA GLU A 8 14.87 4.96 10.19
C GLU A 8 13.71 4.66 11.16
N THR A 9 12.49 5.11 10.83
CA THR A 9 11.28 4.92 11.66
C THR A 9 10.45 3.70 11.28
N ILE A 10 10.78 3.05 10.16
CA ILE A 10 10.11 1.83 9.70
C ILE A 10 10.82 0.60 10.27
N THR A 11 10.04 -0.39 10.70
CA THR A 11 10.54 -1.63 11.29
C THR A 11 10.74 -2.76 10.27
N LYS A 12 10.11 -2.62 9.09
CA LYS A 12 10.14 -3.56 7.99
C LYS A 12 9.98 -2.82 6.67
N SER A 13 10.91 -3.05 5.75
CA SER A 13 10.86 -2.59 4.37
C SER A 13 10.21 -3.63 3.46
N PHE A 14 9.54 -3.20 2.38
CA PHE A 14 9.09 -4.15 1.33
C PHE A 14 10.26 -4.92 0.69
N THR A 15 11.48 -4.38 0.72
CA THR A 15 12.68 -5.08 0.25
C THR A 15 13.09 -6.27 1.12
N GLU A 16 12.54 -6.36 2.33
CA GLU A 16 12.85 -7.38 3.33
C GLU A 16 11.72 -8.39 3.50
N VAL A 17 10.60 -8.22 2.78
CA VAL A 17 9.46 -9.15 2.83
C VAL A 17 9.87 -10.45 2.17
N THR A 18 9.71 -11.55 2.89
CA THR A 18 10.02 -12.89 2.42
C THR A 18 9.03 -13.32 1.34
N ILE A 19 9.56 -13.70 0.18
CA ILE A 19 8.80 -14.25 -0.94
C ILE A 19 9.40 -15.61 -1.31
N THR A 20 8.58 -16.65 -1.27
CA THR A 20 8.96 -18.02 -1.64
C THR A 20 8.05 -18.55 -2.76
N GLU A 21 8.29 -19.78 -3.21
CA GLU A 21 7.35 -20.47 -4.11
C GLU A 21 5.95 -20.63 -3.49
N ALA A 22 5.87 -20.77 -2.16
CA ALA A 22 4.61 -20.87 -1.43
C ALA A 22 3.87 -19.53 -1.31
N GLY A 23 4.58 -18.42 -1.53
CA GLY A 23 3.98 -17.09 -1.58
C GLY A 23 4.68 -16.02 -0.77
N VAL A 24 3.98 -14.90 -0.60
CA VAL A 24 4.43 -13.72 0.17
C VAL A 24 4.09 -13.92 1.64
N ASP A 25 5.06 -13.79 2.54
CA ASP A 25 4.82 -13.89 3.98
C ASP A 25 3.83 -12.81 4.45
N THR A 26 2.70 -13.24 5.02
CA THR A 26 1.61 -12.33 5.41
C THR A 26 2.03 -11.40 6.54
N ALA A 27 2.77 -11.89 7.54
CA ALA A 27 3.13 -11.08 8.70
C ALA A 27 4.08 -9.94 8.31
N GLU A 28 5.11 -10.27 7.53
CA GLU A 28 6.09 -9.29 7.05
C GLU A 28 5.47 -8.30 6.07
N PHE A 29 4.60 -8.76 5.16
CA PHE A 29 3.88 -7.88 4.25
C PHE A 29 3.01 -6.87 5.01
N LEU A 30 2.26 -7.31 6.02
CA LEU A 30 1.40 -6.42 6.80
C LEU A 30 2.21 -5.41 7.62
N GLU A 31 3.35 -5.81 8.19
CA GLU A 31 4.24 -4.89 8.90
C GLU A 31 4.82 -3.83 7.95
N ALA A 32 5.25 -4.22 6.75
CA ALA A 32 5.70 -3.29 5.73
C ALA A 32 4.58 -2.35 5.25
N ALA A 33 3.35 -2.86 5.10
CA ALA A 33 2.18 -2.06 4.75
C ALA A 33 1.83 -1.01 5.83
N GLU A 34 1.91 -1.36 7.12
CA GLU A 34 1.73 -0.40 8.21
C GLU A 34 2.80 0.69 8.21
N ASN A 35 4.04 0.32 7.92
CA ASN A 35 5.12 1.28 7.79
C ASN A 35 4.90 2.25 6.62
N LEU A 36 4.31 1.80 5.51
CA LEU A 36 3.88 2.69 4.43
C LEU A 36 2.82 3.68 4.89
N VAL A 37 1.84 3.28 5.71
CA VAL A 37 0.79 4.19 6.21
C VAL A 37 1.39 5.41 6.92
N LYS A 38 2.53 5.24 7.63
CA LYS A 38 3.23 6.34 8.30
C LYS A 38 3.66 7.46 7.35
N ILE A 39 3.83 7.19 6.05
CA ILE A 39 4.21 8.22 5.08
C ILE A 39 3.17 9.34 4.99
N PHE A 40 1.89 9.04 5.20
CA PHE A 40 0.82 10.03 5.19
C PHE A 40 0.90 11.00 6.37
N GLY A 41 1.58 10.62 7.46
CA GLY A 41 1.95 11.55 8.54
C GLY A 41 2.87 12.67 8.05
N LEU A 42 3.73 12.39 7.06
CA LEU A 42 4.64 13.39 6.47
C LEU A 42 3.90 14.41 5.60
N PHE A 43 2.71 14.03 5.07
CA PHE A 43 1.86 14.91 4.27
C PHE A 43 1.27 16.02 5.14
N GLY A 44 1.10 15.77 6.44
CA GLY A 44 0.72 16.78 7.43
C GLY A 44 -0.66 17.38 7.21
N ASN A 45 -1.54 16.68 6.48
CA ASN A 45 -2.89 17.17 6.16
C ASN A 45 -3.96 16.14 6.58
N PRO A 46 -4.98 16.54 7.37
CA PRO A 46 -6.07 15.67 7.80
C PRO A 46 -6.86 15.00 6.66
N ALA A 47 -6.82 15.53 5.44
CA ALA A 47 -7.47 14.90 4.29
C ALA A 47 -6.97 13.47 4.03
N PHE A 48 -5.72 13.15 4.43
CA PHE A 48 -5.17 11.80 4.32
C PHE A 48 -5.54 10.86 5.46
N VAL A 49 -6.25 11.32 6.51
CA VAL A 49 -6.77 10.43 7.56
C VAL A 49 -7.74 9.40 6.97
N VAL A 50 -8.50 9.77 5.94
CA VAL A 50 -9.39 8.84 5.22
C VAL A 50 -8.60 7.70 4.58
N VAL A 51 -7.47 8.01 3.92
CA VAL A 51 -6.59 7.01 3.30
C VAL A 51 -5.92 6.14 4.36
N GLN A 52 -5.43 6.74 5.44
CA GLN A 52 -4.82 6.01 6.55
C GLN A 52 -5.80 5.04 7.21
N ASN A 53 -7.04 5.47 7.46
CA ASN A 53 -8.07 4.64 8.08
C ASN A 53 -8.46 3.46 7.18
N ASP A 54 -8.58 3.67 5.87
CA ASP A 54 -8.87 2.61 4.91
C ASP A 54 -7.77 1.53 4.90
N LEU A 55 -6.50 1.95 4.75
CA LEU A 55 -5.36 1.03 4.76
C LEU A 55 -5.24 0.29 6.10
N THR A 56 -5.29 1.02 7.22
CA THR A 56 -5.16 0.44 8.57
C THR A 56 -6.29 -0.53 8.88
N GLY A 57 -7.53 -0.22 8.47
CA GLY A 57 -8.67 -1.10 8.64
C GLY A 57 -8.53 -2.40 7.86
N ASN A 58 -8.03 -2.33 6.63
CA ASN A 58 -7.78 -3.52 5.80
C ASN A 58 -6.63 -4.37 6.35
N ILE A 59 -5.54 -3.74 6.79
CA ILE A 59 -4.43 -4.42 7.48
C ILE A 59 -4.95 -5.18 8.71
N ALA A 60 -5.77 -4.54 9.55
CA ALA A 60 -6.31 -5.15 10.75
C ALA A 60 -7.15 -6.41 10.46
N LYS A 61 -7.96 -6.39 9.39
CA LYS A 61 -8.76 -7.56 8.97
C LYS A 61 -7.90 -8.72 8.48
N VAL A 62 -6.88 -8.46 7.66
CA VAL A 62 -5.96 -9.52 7.19
C VAL A 62 -5.15 -10.08 8.36
N ARG A 63 -4.67 -9.21 9.26
CA ARG A 63 -3.98 -9.64 10.49
C ARG A 63 -4.88 -10.49 11.39
N ALA A 64 -6.15 -10.13 11.52
CA ALA A 64 -7.11 -10.91 12.29
C ALA A 64 -7.28 -12.31 11.69
N TYR A 65 -7.33 -12.45 10.36
CA TYR A 65 -7.37 -13.76 9.72
C TYR A 65 -6.14 -14.60 10.06
N LEU A 66 -4.93 -14.03 9.90
CA LEU A 66 -3.67 -14.70 10.23
C LEU A 66 -3.64 -15.16 11.70
N ALA A 67 -4.04 -14.29 12.63
CA ALA A 67 -4.03 -14.61 14.06
C ALA A 67 -4.96 -15.80 14.41
N HIS A 68 -6.10 -15.92 13.74
CA HIS A 68 -7.03 -17.04 13.95
C HIS A 68 -6.65 -18.29 13.17
N ASN A 69 -5.85 -18.14 12.11
CA ASN A 69 -5.51 -19.22 11.17
C ASN A 69 -4.01 -19.17 10.82
N PRO A 70 -3.09 -19.42 11.77
CA PRO A 70 -1.67 -19.17 11.56
C PRO A 70 -1.07 -19.99 10.40
N GLU A 71 -1.51 -21.23 10.22
CA GLU A 71 -1.00 -22.10 9.14
C GLU A 71 -1.56 -21.72 7.77
N SER A 72 -2.88 -21.56 7.65
CA SER A 72 -3.49 -21.22 6.35
C SER A 72 -3.39 -19.74 6.02
N GLY A 73 -3.11 -18.87 6.98
CA GLY A 73 -2.87 -17.44 6.80
C GLY A 73 -1.41 -17.08 6.56
N LYS A 74 -0.49 -18.06 6.55
CA LYS A 74 0.97 -17.83 6.52
C LYS A 74 1.43 -17.02 5.31
N THR A 75 0.88 -17.31 4.13
CA THR A 75 1.11 -16.49 2.93
C THR A 75 -0.17 -15.82 2.45
N LEU A 76 -0.04 -14.73 1.71
CA LEU A 76 -1.19 -14.05 1.09
C LEU A 76 -1.98 -15.03 0.21
N GLU A 77 -1.27 -15.90 -0.52
CA GLU A 77 -1.84 -16.92 -1.39
C GLU A 77 -2.55 -18.04 -0.63
N SER A 78 -1.95 -18.55 0.45
CA SER A 78 -2.60 -19.60 1.25
C SER A 78 -3.86 -19.06 1.94
N LEU A 79 -3.84 -17.80 2.38
CA LEU A 79 -4.98 -17.10 2.97
C LEU A 79 -6.14 -17.04 1.98
N LEU A 80 -5.87 -16.57 0.76
CA LEU A 80 -6.86 -16.47 -0.32
C LEU A 80 -7.45 -17.84 -0.68
N ALA A 81 -6.61 -18.87 -0.78
CA ALA A 81 -7.04 -20.23 -1.08
C ALA A 81 -7.93 -20.81 0.03
N ALA A 82 -7.51 -20.68 1.29
CA ALA A 82 -8.21 -21.26 2.44
C ALA A 82 -9.54 -20.57 2.74
N GLU A 83 -9.61 -19.25 2.66
CA GLU A 83 -10.86 -18.53 2.85
C GLU A 83 -11.87 -18.84 1.74
N LYS A 84 -11.42 -18.94 0.48
CA LYS A 84 -12.27 -19.34 -0.64
C LYS A 84 -12.80 -20.76 -0.53
N ALA A 85 -11.97 -21.70 -0.06
CA ALA A 85 -12.40 -23.08 0.17
C ALA A 85 -13.46 -23.17 1.29
N SER A 86 -13.30 -22.36 2.34
CA SER A 86 -14.18 -22.39 3.52
C SER A 86 -15.47 -21.58 3.34
N ILE A 87 -15.44 -20.52 2.53
CA ILE A 87 -16.56 -19.57 2.37
C ILE A 87 -17.01 -19.53 0.90
N PRO A 88 -18.14 -20.19 0.54
CA PRO A 88 -18.59 -20.29 -0.85
C PRO A 88 -18.96 -18.94 -1.48
N LYS A 89 -19.55 -18.03 -0.71
CA LYS A 89 -20.01 -16.73 -1.20
C LYS A 89 -18.86 -15.72 -1.12
N ALA A 90 -18.42 -15.21 -2.27
CA ALA A 90 -17.30 -14.26 -2.35
C ALA A 90 -17.47 -13.03 -1.46
N LYS A 91 -18.68 -12.48 -1.38
CA LYS A 91 -18.99 -11.30 -0.55
C LYS A 91 -18.83 -11.51 0.96
N ASP A 92 -18.78 -12.76 1.41
CA ASP A 92 -18.64 -13.11 2.83
C ASP A 92 -17.15 -13.39 3.20
N ARG A 93 -16.22 -13.27 2.24
CA ARG A 93 -14.77 -13.47 2.42
C ARG A 93 -14.09 -12.18 2.86
N VAL A 94 -14.10 -11.94 4.17
CA VAL A 94 -13.65 -10.69 4.77
C VAL A 94 -12.15 -10.44 4.55
N ALA A 95 -11.31 -11.47 4.66
CA ALA A 95 -9.86 -11.30 4.54
C ALA A 95 -9.44 -11.08 3.07
N THR A 96 -10.07 -11.78 2.13
CA THR A 96 -9.90 -11.62 0.68
C THR A 96 -10.30 -10.21 0.25
N ASP A 97 -11.47 -9.72 0.68
CA ASP A 97 -11.91 -8.36 0.36
C ASP A 97 -10.97 -7.31 0.97
N ALA A 98 -10.56 -7.49 2.24
CA ALA A 98 -9.60 -6.60 2.89
C ALA A 98 -8.25 -6.56 2.17
N LEU A 99 -7.69 -7.72 1.79
CA LEU A 99 -6.43 -7.79 1.06
C LEU A 99 -6.54 -7.13 -0.32
N MET A 100 -7.68 -7.30 -1.00
CA MET A 100 -7.95 -6.66 -2.28
C MET A 100 -7.89 -5.13 -2.17
N TRP A 101 -8.60 -4.54 -1.20
CA TRP A 101 -8.61 -3.09 -0.98
C TRP A 101 -7.26 -2.57 -0.50
N LEU A 102 -6.57 -3.33 0.37
CA LEU A 102 -5.20 -3.00 0.78
C LEU A 102 -4.27 -2.90 -0.42
N LEU A 103 -4.23 -3.92 -1.29
CA LEU A 103 -3.35 -3.95 -2.46
C LEU A 103 -3.68 -2.83 -3.45
N ARG A 104 -4.96 -2.53 -3.68
CA ARG A 104 -5.39 -1.38 -4.51
C ARG A 104 -4.89 -0.04 -3.94
N GLY A 105 -5.00 0.15 -2.62
CA GLY A 105 -4.52 1.34 -1.93
C GLY A 105 -2.99 1.48 -1.93
N LEU A 106 -2.27 0.36 -1.76
CA LEU A 106 -0.81 0.31 -1.87
C LEU A 106 -0.35 0.60 -3.30
N LYS A 107 -1.02 0.04 -4.31
CA LYS A 107 -0.77 0.33 -5.73
C LYS A 107 -0.91 1.82 -6.03
N PHE A 108 -2.01 2.44 -5.60
CA PHE A 108 -2.22 3.88 -5.70
C PHE A 108 -1.06 4.69 -5.09
N THR A 109 -0.69 4.36 -3.85
CA THR A 109 0.36 5.09 -3.13
C THR A 109 1.72 4.94 -3.82
N SER A 110 2.05 3.72 -4.23
CA SER A 110 3.30 3.42 -4.95
C SER A 110 3.38 4.17 -6.28
N LEU A 111 2.27 4.25 -7.01
CA LEU A 111 2.22 4.90 -8.32
C LEU A 111 2.35 6.42 -8.18
N GLY A 112 1.66 7.04 -7.21
CA GLY A 112 1.80 8.47 -6.93
C GLY A 112 3.24 8.87 -6.57
N LEU A 113 3.88 8.10 -5.68
CA LEU A 113 5.27 8.32 -5.28
C LEU A 113 6.25 8.07 -6.43
N LYS A 114 6.06 7.00 -7.22
CA LYS A 114 6.92 6.66 -8.35
C LYS A 114 6.86 7.71 -9.46
N ILE A 115 5.65 8.15 -9.83
CA ILE A 115 5.46 9.22 -10.81
C ILE A 115 6.19 10.48 -10.33
N ASN A 116 6.03 10.85 -9.07
CA ASN A 116 6.70 12.04 -8.54
C ASN A 116 8.23 11.87 -8.50
N LEU A 117 8.73 10.69 -8.13
CA LEU A 117 10.16 10.39 -8.13
C LEU A 117 10.78 10.53 -9.53
N ASP A 118 10.08 10.04 -10.57
CA ASP A 118 10.56 10.09 -11.96
C ASP A 118 10.43 11.49 -12.60
N ASN A 119 9.59 12.36 -12.03
CA ASN A 119 9.32 13.71 -12.54
C ASN A 119 9.69 14.78 -11.50
N PRO A 120 10.97 15.15 -11.37
CA PRO A 120 11.45 16.02 -10.29
C PRO A 120 10.87 17.44 -10.28
N ASN A 121 10.29 17.88 -11.40
CA ASN A 121 9.65 19.19 -11.54
C ASN A 121 8.14 19.15 -11.33
N GLU A 122 7.56 17.98 -11.04
CA GLU A 122 6.12 17.80 -10.82
C GLU A 122 5.78 17.85 -9.32
N GLU A 123 4.66 18.51 -9.00
CA GLU A 123 4.14 18.56 -7.64
C GLU A 123 3.44 17.25 -7.24
N LEU A 124 3.48 16.91 -5.94
CA LEU A 124 2.87 15.66 -5.45
C LEU A 124 1.37 15.59 -5.76
N SER A 125 0.66 16.71 -5.74
CA SER A 125 -0.77 16.76 -6.02
C SER A 125 -1.09 16.28 -7.45
N GLU A 126 -0.26 16.64 -8.42
CA GLU A 126 -0.39 16.18 -9.80
C GLU A 126 -0.03 14.70 -9.93
N SER A 127 1.11 14.27 -9.37
CA SER A 127 1.55 12.87 -9.45
C SER A 127 0.59 11.91 -8.75
N PHE A 128 0.06 12.27 -7.58
CA PHE A 128 -0.95 11.46 -6.89
C PHE A 128 -2.30 11.47 -7.60
N THR A 129 -2.65 12.55 -8.30
CA THR A 129 -3.84 12.56 -9.16
C THR A 129 -3.69 11.55 -10.29
N LYS A 130 -2.57 11.57 -11.02
CA LYS A 130 -2.25 10.57 -12.06
C LYS A 130 -2.25 9.15 -11.49
N GLY A 131 -1.65 8.97 -10.31
CA GLY A 131 -1.62 7.70 -9.59
C GLY A 131 -3.02 7.18 -9.27
N TYR A 132 -3.92 8.03 -8.77
CA TYR A 132 -5.30 7.66 -8.48
C TYR A 132 -6.07 7.25 -9.73
N GLU A 133 -5.93 8.03 -10.81
CA GLU A 133 -6.61 7.77 -12.08
C GLU A 133 -6.14 6.47 -12.74
N GLY A 134 -4.84 6.16 -12.65
CA GLY A 134 -4.25 4.93 -13.17
C GLY A 134 -4.46 3.69 -12.30
N SER A 135 -5.10 3.80 -11.13
CA SER A 135 -5.28 2.68 -10.19
C SER A 135 -6.66 2.64 -9.53
N LEU A 136 -6.82 3.36 -8.42
CA LEU A 136 -7.91 3.17 -7.47
C LEU A 136 -9.25 3.79 -7.93
N LYS A 137 -9.23 4.79 -8.82
CA LYS A 137 -10.42 5.51 -9.31
C LYS A 137 -11.51 4.60 -9.88
N LYS A 138 -11.13 3.55 -10.61
CA LYS A 138 -12.10 2.62 -11.23
C LYS A 138 -12.93 1.86 -10.20
N TYR A 139 -12.41 1.67 -8.98
CA TYR A 139 -13.07 0.95 -7.90
C TYR A 139 -13.91 1.85 -6.99
N HIS A 140 -13.65 3.16 -6.98
CA HIS A 140 -14.42 4.11 -6.18
C HIS A 140 -15.70 4.57 -6.89
N GLY A 141 -16.82 4.53 -6.16
CA GLY A 141 -18.10 5.06 -6.60
C GLY A 141 -18.14 6.60 -6.62
N MET A 142 -19.22 7.16 -7.17
CA MET A 142 -19.39 8.61 -7.37
C MET A 142 -19.31 9.43 -6.08
N MET A 143 -19.62 8.83 -4.92
CA MET A 143 -19.55 9.50 -3.61
C MET A 143 -18.13 9.52 -3.02
N VAL A 144 -17.28 8.54 -3.35
CA VAL A 144 -15.93 8.40 -2.77
C VAL A 144 -14.89 9.15 -3.59
N ARG A 145 -15.06 9.22 -4.91
CA ARG A 145 -14.13 9.91 -5.82
C ARG A 145 -13.82 11.37 -5.40
N PRO A 146 -14.81 12.22 -5.04
CA PRO A 146 -14.53 13.60 -4.63
C PRO A 146 -13.66 13.71 -3.37
N VAL A 147 -13.83 12.80 -2.42
CA VAL A 147 -13.04 12.76 -1.17
C VAL A 147 -11.57 12.51 -1.50
N PHE A 148 -11.29 11.56 -2.39
CA PHE A 148 -9.92 11.29 -2.82
C PHE A 148 -9.32 12.47 -3.60
N TYR A 149 -10.05 13.07 -4.55
CA TYR A 149 -9.54 14.27 -5.24
C TYR A 149 -9.20 15.41 -4.27
N LEU A 150 -9.97 15.57 -3.18
CA LEU A 150 -9.62 16.54 -2.13
C LEU A 150 -8.31 16.16 -1.43
N ALA A 151 -8.10 14.87 -1.12
CA ALA A 151 -6.84 14.38 -0.56
C ALA A 151 -5.65 14.64 -1.51
N MET A 152 -5.78 14.38 -2.82
CA MET A 152 -4.70 14.69 -3.77
C MET A 152 -4.38 16.19 -3.84
N LYS A 153 -5.39 17.07 -3.81
CA LYS A 153 -5.18 18.52 -3.73
C LYS A 153 -4.51 18.96 -2.43
N ALA A 154 -4.62 18.15 -1.39
CA ALA A 154 -4.03 18.36 -0.07
C ALA A 154 -2.62 17.76 0.08
N CYS A 155 -2.04 17.17 -0.97
CA CYS A 155 -0.63 16.77 -0.99
C CYS A 155 0.26 17.99 -0.63
N PRO A 156 1.32 17.79 0.15
CA PRO A 156 2.29 18.85 0.42
C PRO A 156 3.07 19.21 -0.85
N TYR A 157 3.70 20.38 -0.86
CA TYR A 157 4.69 20.71 -1.88
C TYR A 157 5.84 19.70 -1.89
N ARG A 158 6.35 19.39 -3.08
CA ARG A 158 7.51 18.53 -3.28
C ARG A 158 8.69 18.93 -2.40
N ALA A 159 9.02 20.21 -2.42
CA ALA A 159 10.14 20.79 -1.66
C ALA A 159 9.98 20.62 -0.14
N THR A 160 8.75 20.43 0.37
CA THR A 160 8.48 20.19 1.79
C THR A 160 8.45 18.69 2.12
N PHE A 161 8.07 17.84 1.16
CA PHE A 161 7.93 16.40 1.37
C PHE A 161 9.26 15.66 1.39
N TYR A 162 10.10 15.83 0.37
CA TYR A 162 11.33 15.04 0.22
C TYR A 162 12.32 15.19 1.39
N PRO A 163 12.58 16.40 1.92
CA PRO A 163 13.45 16.55 3.10
C PRO A 163 12.94 15.81 4.34
N LYS A 164 11.63 15.56 4.46
CA LYS A 164 11.05 14.77 5.56
C LYS A 164 11.28 13.27 5.40
N LEU A 165 11.59 12.79 4.20
CA LEU A 165 12.02 11.40 4.00
C LEU A 165 13.41 11.15 4.59
N GLY A 166 14.26 12.18 4.62
CA GLY A 166 15.60 12.17 5.20
C GLY A 166 16.62 12.97 4.38
N GLU A 167 17.82 13.18 4.91
CA GLU A 167 18.94 13.85 4.25
C GLU A 167 20.28 13.13 4.53
N PRO A 168 21.23 13.05 3.58
CA PRO A 168 21.19 13.67 2.27
C PRO A 168 20.28 12.93 1.28
N GLN A 169 19.56 13.66 0.42
CA GLN A 169 18.70 13.07 -0.63
C GLN A 169 19.43 12.03 -1.50
N SER A 170 20.74 12.17 -1.71
CA SER A 170 21.55 11.20 -2.46
C SER A 170 21.56 9.79 -1.87
N GLU A 171 21.27 9.65 -0.57
CA GLU A 171 21.15 8.35 0.11
C GLU A 171 19.69 7.89 0.25
N VAL A 172 18.76 8.84 0.37
CA VAL A 172 17.34 8.57 0.59
C VAL A 172 16.61 8.16 -0.68
N LEU A 173 16.90 8.83 -1.81
CA LEU A 173 16.21 8.54 -3.07
C LEU A 173 16.46 7.11 -3.60
N PRO A 174 17.69 6.55 -3.54
CA PRO A 174 17.91 5.14 -3.89
C PRO A 174 17.12 4.17 -3.00
N LYS A 175 17.01 4.45 -1.69
CA LYS A 175 16.22 3.63 -0.75
C LYS A 175 14.74 3.69 -1.10
N LEU A 176 14.20 4.89 -1.38
CA LEU A 176 12.83 5.07 -1.84
C LEU A 176 12.57 4.31 -3.15
N GLN A 177 13.50 4.37 -4.10
CA GLN A 177 13.36 3.67 -5.38
C GLN A 177 13.32 2.14 -5.20
N ALA A 178 14.22 1.58 -4.40
CA ALA A 178 14.24 0.15 -4.09
C ALA A 178 12.97 -0.29 -3.34
N TRP A 179 12.52 0.50 -2.36
CA TRP A 179 11.30 0.26 -1.59
C TRP A 179 10.04 0.27 -2.48
N LEU A 180 9.91 1.26 -3.36
CA LEU A 180 8.80 1.33 -4.32
C LEU A 180 8.83 0.17 -5.30
N LYS A 181 10.01 -0.20 -5.82
CA LYS A 181 10.14 -1.33 -6.74
C LYS A 181 9.69 -2.63 -6.07
N ALA A 182 10.16 -2.91 -4.86
CA ALA A 182 9.79 -4.13 -4.13
C ALA A 182 8.27 -4.20 -3.88
N LEU A 183 7.65 -3.07 -3.48
CA LEU A 183 6.19 -3.00 -3.35
C LEU A 183 5.47 -3.28 -4.69
N GLN A 184 5.93 -2.68 -5.78
CA GLN A 184 5.34 -2.87 -7.10
C GLN A 184 5.48 -4.33 -7.58
N ASP A 185 6.61 -4.97 -7.32
CA ASP A 185 6.84 -6.38 -7.64
C ASP A 185 5.86 -7.29 -6.86
N ILE A 186 5.65 -7.03 -5.56
CA ILE A 186 4.67 -7.76 -4.73
C ILE A 186 3.25 -7.57 -5.29
N VAL A 187 2.84 -6.32 -5.55
CA VAL A 187 1.51 -6.02 -6.11
C VAL A 187 1.31 -6.71 -7.46
N ALA A 188 2.30 -6.69 -8.35
CA ALA A 188 2.21 -7.36 -9.66
C ALA A 188 2.10 -8.88 -9.54
N LYS A 189 2.80 -9.49 -8.57
CA LYS A 189 2.64 -10.91 -8.26
C LYS A 189 1.22 -11.21 -7.78
N GLU A 190 0.71 -10.43 -6.83
CA GLU A 190 -0.64 -10.61 -6.30
C GLU A 190 -1.72 -10.34 -7.34
N GLU A 191 -1.51 -9.43 -8.30
CA GLU A 191 -2.42 -9.25 -9.45
C GLU A 191 -2.59 -10.55 -10.24
N GLY A 192 -1.49 -11.27 -10.45
CA GLY A 192 -1.48 -12.59 -11.06
C GLY A 192 -2.27 -13.62 -10.25
N VAL A 193 -2.07 -13.66 -8.94
CA VAL A 193 -2.78 -14.56 -8.01
C VAL A 193 -4.28 -14.25 -7.99
N PHE A 194 -4.66 -12.98 -7.83
CA PHE A 194 -6.05 -12.52 -7.81
C PHE A 194 -6.80 -12.91 -9.08
N LYS A 195 -6.14 -12.71 -10.24
CA LYS A 195 -6.69 -13.09 -11.55
C LYS A 195 -6.81 -14.61 -11.70
N ALA A 196 -5.73 -15.36 -11.44
CA ALA A 196 -5.70 -16.81 -11.63
C ALA A 196 -6.70 -17.53 -10.70
N GLY A 197 -6.84 -17.06 -9.47
CA GLY A 197 -7.78 -17.62 -8.49
C GLY A 197 -9.20 -17.06 -8.57
N GLY A 198 -9.49 -16.14 -9.49
CA GLY A 198 -10.83 -15.56 -9.64
C GLY A 198 -11.32 -14.82 -8.39
N TYR A 199 -10.42 -14.10 -7.73
CA TYR A 199 -10.70 -13.31 -6.53
C TYR A 199 -11.19 -11.89 -6.86
N GLY A 200 -10.88 -11.39 -8.05
CA GLY A 200 -11.23 -10.05 -8.52
C GLY A 200 -10.04 -9.38 -9.21
N GLU A 201 -10.14 -8.07 -9.42
CA GLU A 201 -9.03 -7.24 -9.92
C GLU A 201 -8.47 -6.36 -8.81
N ILE A 202 -7.17 -6.11 -8.80
CA ILE A 202 -6.51 -5.13 -7.93
C ILE A 202 -5.74 -4.07 -8.75
#